data_AF-A0A830CQH8-F1
#
_entry.id   AF-A0A830CQH8-F1
#
_cell.length_a   1.000
_cell.length_b   1.000
_cell.length_c   1.000
_cell.angle_alpha   90.00
_cell.angle_beta   90.00
_cell.angle_gamma   90.00
#
_symmetry.space_group_name_H-M   'P 1'
#
loop_
_entity.id
_entity.type
_entity.pdbx_description
1 polymer ?
#
loop_
_entity_poly.entity_id
_entity_poly.type
_entity_poly.pdbx_seq_one_letter_code
_entity_poly.pdbx_strand_id
1 'polypeptide(L)' 'MFPGIADRMSKEITALALSSMKIKVVAPPERKYSVWIGGSILASLSTFQQMWIAKAEYDESGPSIVHRKCF' A
#
# COMPACT_ATOMS: atom_id res chain seq x y z
N MET A 1 -3.58 -16.68 7.30
CA MET A 1 -4.59 -15.65 7.66
C MET A 1 -5.89 -16.32 8.01
N PHE A 2 -6.67 -15.72 8.92
CA PHE A 2 -7.87 -16.34 9.48
C PHE A 2 -8.96 -16.56 8.43
N PRO A 3 -9.57 -17.77 8.35
CA PRO A 3 -10.77 -18.02 7.56
C PRO A 3 -11.92 -17.09 7.96
N GLY A 4 -12.77 -16.70 7.00
CA GLY A 4 -13.97 -15.87 7.26
C GLY A 4 -13.71 -14.40 7.61
N ILE A 5 -12.45 -13.94 7.64
CA ILE A 5 -12.13 -12.54 7.98
C ILE A 5 -12.73 -11.54 6.98
N ALA A 6 -12.77 -11.87 5.70
CA ALA A 6 -13.34 -11.01 4.67
C ALA A 6 -14.85 -10.84 4.84
N ASP A 7 -15.55 -11.95 5.15
CA ASP A 7 -17.00 -11.96 5.36
C ASP A 7 -17.37 -11.16 6.62
N ARG A 8 -16.63 -11.37 7.71
CA ARG A 8 -16.80 -10.60 8.95
C ARG A 8 -16.62 -9.11 8.70
N MET A 9 -15.52 -8.71 8.03
CA MET A 9 -15.27 -7.30 7.72
C MET A 9 -16.37 -6.69 6.85
N SER A 10 -16.84 -7.44 5.84
CA SER A 10 -17.91 -6.97 4.97
C SER A 10 -19.20 -6.70 5.75
N LYS A 11 -19.58 -7.63 6.63
CA LYS A 11 -20.77 -7.50 7.49
C LYS A 11 -20.68 -6.31 8.44
N GLU A 12 -19.59 -6.19 9.19
CA GLU A 12 -19.43 -5.13 10.21
C GLU A 12 -19.35 -3.74 9.56
N ILE A 13 -18.61 -3.59 8.45
CA ILE A 13 -18.52 -2.31 7.75
C ILE A 13 -19.88 -1.94 7.12
N THR A 14 -20.64 -2.90 6.61
CA THR A 14 -21.98 -2.65 6.04
C THR A 14 -22.98 -2.21 7.11
N ALA A 15 -22.87 -2.73 8.33
CA ALA A 15 -23.70 -2.29 9.43
C ALA A 15 -23.40 -0.85 9.89
N LEU A 16 -22.16 -0.38 9.70
CA LEU A 16 -21.72 0.97 10.10
C LEU A 16 -21.92 2.03 8.99
N ALA A 17 -21.90 1.62 7.72
CA ALA A 17 -22.00 2.55 6.60
C ALA A 17 -23.45 2.97 6.31
N LEU A 18 -23.59 4.13 5.66
CA LEU A 18 -24.88 4.59 5.13
C LEU A 18 -25.36 3.63 4.04
N SER A 19 -26.67 3.38 3.98
CA SER A 19 -27.30 2.43 3.04
C SER A 19 -27.12 2.78 1.56
N SER A 20 -26.71 4.01 1.24
CA SER A 20 -26.38 4.46 -0.12
C SER A 20 -24.98 4.05 -0.59
N MET A 21 -24.12 3.53 0.30
CA MET A 21 -22.76 3.12 -0.04
C MET A 21 -22.67 1.63 -0.37
N LYS A 22 -21.98 1.32 -1.48
CA LYS A 22 -21.66 -0.07 -1.86
C LYS A 22 -20.30 -0.46 -1.31
N ILE A 23 -20.28 -1.44 -0.41
CA ILE A 23 -19.04 -1.95 0.22
C ILE A 23 -18.53 -3.17 -0.54
N LYS A 24 -17.21 -3.22 -0.77
CA LYS A 24 -16.52 -4.36 -1.35
C LYS A 24 -15.23 -4.64 -0.58
N VAL A 25 -15.21 -5.73 0.17
CA VAL A 25 -13.99 -6.24 0.82
C VAL A 25 -13.25 -7.15 -0.16
N VAL A 26 -11.96 -6.89 -0.39
CA VAL A 26 -11.11 -7.68 -1.30
C VAL A 26 -10.04 -8.39 -0.49
N ALA A 27 -10.05 -9.71 -0.53
CA ALA A 27 -9.09 -10.56 0.18
C ALA A 27 -8.51 -11.62 -0.76
N PRO A 28 -7.49 -11.29 -1.57
CA PRO A 28 -6.88 -12.22 -2.52
C PRO A 28 -6.28 -13.44 -1.78
N PRO A 29 -6.20 -14.63 -2.41
CA PRO A 29 -5.58 -15.80 -1.79
C PRO A 29 -4.09 -15.59 -1.44
N GLU A 30 -3.33 -14.99 -2.37
CA GLU A 30 -1.89 -14.69 -2.24
C GLU A 30 -1.58 -13.40 -1.47
N ARG A 31 -2.51 -12.94 -0.64
CA ARG A 31 -2.39 -11.68 0.12
C ARG A 31 -1.16 -11.60 1.04
N LYS A 32 -0.56 -12.74 1.38
CA LYS A 32 0.75 -12.82 2.05
C LYS A 32 1.85 -12.12 1.27
N TYR A 33 1.79 -12.16 -0.06
CA TYR A 33 2.80 -11.62 -0.96
C TYR A 33 2.39 -10.30 -1.63
N SER A 34 1.15 -9.83 -1.42
CA SER A 34 0.64 -8.61 -2.06
C SER A 34 1.54 -7.39 -1.85
N VAL A 35 2.15 -7.24 -0.67
CA VAL A 35 3.09 -6.15 -0.38
C VAL A 35 4.34 -6.24 -1.26
N TRP A 36 4.91 -7.44 -1.38
CA TRP A 36 6.11 -7.66 -2.18
C TRP A 36 5.84 -7.53 -3.68
N ILE A 37 4.71 -8.08 -4.15
CA ILE A 37 4.28 -7.95 -5.54
C ILE A 37 4.08 -6.46 -5.91
N GLY A 38 3.40 -5.70 -5.04
CA GLY A 38 3.20 -4.27 -5.24
C GLY A 38 4.52 -3.51 -5.31
N GLY A 39 5.46 -3.81 -4.41
CA GLY A 39 6.80 -3.22 -4.43
C GLY A 39 7.59 -3.56 -5.70
N SER A 40 7.53 -4.81 -6.17
CA SER A 40 8.18 -5.24 -7.40
C SER A 40 7.61 -4.55 -8.64
N ILE A 41 6.29 -4.38 -8.73
CA ILE A 41 5.65 -3.66 -9.82
C ILE A 41 6.06 -2.19 -9.76
N LEU A 42 5.95 -1.56 -8.59
CA LEU A 42 6.29 -0.15 -8.41
C LEU A 42 7.75 0.13 -8.80
N ALA A 43 8.68 -0.72 -8.36
CA ALA A 43 10.10 -0.59 -8.70
C ALA A 43 10.42 -0.74 -10.19
N SER A 44 9.53 -1.42 -10.95
CA SER A 44 9.69 -1.64 -12.38
C SER A 44 9.13 -0.50 -13.24
N LEU A 45 8.43 0.47 -12.65
CA LEU A 45 7.91 1.62 -13.39
C LEU A 45 9.03 2.61 -13.70
N SER A 46 9.06 3.18 -14.91
CA SER A 46 10.02 4.23 -15.27
C SER A 46 9.89 5.47 -14.38
N THR A 47 8.66 5.79 -13.96
CA THR A 47 8.36 6.89 -13.02
C THR A 47 8.98 6.68 -11.64
N PHE A 48 9.31 5.45 -11.26
CA PHE A 48 9.91 5.15 -9.95
C PHE A 48 11.30 5.78 -9.82
N GLN A 49 12.03 5.98 -10.92
CA GLN A 49 13.36 6.60 -10.91
C GLN A 49 13.33 8.03 -10.34
N GLN A 50 12.24 8.76 -10.56
CA GLN A 50 12.07 10.13 -10.04
C GLN A 50 11.85 10.16 -8.52
N MET A 51 11.44 9.03 -7.93
CA MET A 51 11.21 8.90 -6.49
C MET A 51 12.44 8.39 -5.74
N TRP A 52 13.54 8.09 -6.44
CA TRP A 52 14.78 7.67 -5.81
C TRP A 52 15.41 8.80 -5.01
N ILE A 53 16.17 8.41 -3.99
CA ILE A 53 17.10 9.26 -3.29
C ILE A 53 18.48 8.84 -3.78
N ALA A 54 19.09 9.66 -4.65
CA ALA A 54 20.43 9.38 -5.13
C ALA A 54 21.44 9.56 -3.98
N LYS A 55 22.57 8.85 -4.06
CA LYS A 55 23.64 8.95 -3.05
C LYS A 55 24.07 10.39 -2.80
N ALA A 56 24.24 11.18 -3.87
CA ALA A 56 24.63 12.59 -3.77
C ALA A 56 23.60 13.43 -2.99
N GLU A 57 22.30 13.20 -3.22
CA GLU A 57 21.24 13.92 -2.51
C GLU A 57 21.22 13.54 -1.01
N TYR A 58 21.50 12.28 -0.69
CA TYR A 58 21.62 11.81 0.69
C TYR A 58 22.84 12.42 1.39
N ASP A 59 23.98 12.46 0.72
CA ASP A 59 25.21 13.04 1.27
C ASP A 59 25.05 14.56 1.54
N GLU A 60 24.26 15.26 0.74
CA GLU A 60 24.01 16.72 0.88
C GLU A 60 22.93 17.04 1.94
N SER A 61 21.80 16.34 1.89
CA SER A 61 20.63 16.65 2.76
C SER A 61 20.60 15.83 4.06
N GLY A 62 21.50 14.85 4.19
CA GLY A 62 21.54 13.89 5.27
C GLY A 62 20.28 13.02 5.35
N PRO A 63 20.09 12.30 6.47
CA PRO A 63 18.97 11.36 6.64
C PRO A 63 17.57 11.98 6.49
N SER A 64 17.45 13.29 6.73
CA SER A 64 16.18 14.03 6.68
C SER A 64 15.48 14.00 5.31
N ILE A 65 16.23 13.78 4.23
CA ILE A 65 15.68 13.74 2.87
C ILE A 65 14.63 12.64 2.67
N VAL A 66 14.71 11.55 3.44
CA VAL A 66 13.72 10.46 3.43
C VAL A 66 12.32 10.99 3.77
N HIS A 67 12.23 11.91 4.73
CA HIS A 67 10.94 12.51 5.13
C HIS A 67 10.39 13.50 4.12
N ARG A 68 11.22 13.99 3.18
CA ARG A 68 10.79 14.92 2.11
C ARG A 68 10.35 14.18 0.84
N LYS A 69 10.96 13.04 0.54
CA LYS A 69 10.74 12.29 -0.70
C LYS A 69 9.84 11.06 -0.57
N CYS A 70 9.70 10.49 0.64
CA CYS A 70 8.97 9.24 0.84
C CYS A 70 7.62 9.40 1.58
N PHE A 71 7.23 10.61 1.98
CA PHE A 71 5.99 10.91 2.69
C PHE A 71 5.28 12.12 2.10
#